data_AF-A0A8W8JZ99-F1
#
_entry.id   AF-A0A8W8JZ99-F1
#
_cell.length_a   1.000
_cell.length_b   1.000
_cell.length_c   1.000
_cell.angle_alpha   90.00
_cell.angle_beta   90.00
_cell.angle_gamma   90.00
#
_symmetry.space_group_name_H-M   'P 1'
#
loop_
_entity.id
_entity.type
_entity.pdbx_description
1 polymer ?
#
loop_
_entity_poly.entity_id
_entity_poly.type
_entity_poly.pdbx_seq_one_letter_code
_entity_poly.pdbx_strand_id
1 'polypeptide(L)'
;MNGDVGYEPTTVNRMSGNTVVEDPGIPLVSRGNGKYSKYMEDDTQSSSTTTTTNVMTSKFDNISYRLSRRKQLLRYRTIVVNFEFSFALLGIVLMLIETELFFQGVISKSSVASIVLKSCITLSTVFLLIAVVGYHVTGIQLCMTDNSLEDWRLAVTFPWTYLKILLELCVCIIHPIPGNITISAVDPDGKPKEVSIDAILSILMLLRVYLISKFMVVHSKLLTSTATQSLGALNKVKINSTFVFKALMSSMPGTILIVIMLAILVVNSWAMRTCEAYYHPDPKNSDFFNDMWMIAITFLTVGYGDIYPNSYCGRFVSVATGLMGVGTTALLVAVLAQKLEQSRAEKYVHNFVTRAQLDKERKIAAADTIKYVLQLWRMKKNNENNSRKRIRLHGKLLQAIAAMKEAKNEKASIGETAIGFIEIAKSVNDIVDVSESLQESQSELKMKMTEIDSTIKDLQTKMDAIYTAVVRR
;
A
#
# COMPACT_ATOMS: atom_id res chain seq x y z
N MET A 1 29.63 41.37 50.37
CA MET A 1 30.71 40.92 51.27
C MET A 1 30.25 39.59 51.85
N ASN A 2 30.34 38.54 51.04
CA ASN A 2 31.47 37.59 50.93
C ASN A 2 31.53 36.66 52.14
N GLY A 3 31.05 35.43 51.94
CA GLY A 3 31.30 34.28 52.79
C GLY A 3 31.49 33.06 51.89
N ASP A 4 32.74 32.84 51.48
CA ASP A 4 33.22 31.61 50.85
C ASP A 4 33.16 30.46 51.86
N VAL A 5 32.55 29.34 51.47
CA VAL A 5 32.87 28.01 52.00
C VAL A 5 32.93 27.06 50.82
N GLY A 6 34.13 26.52 50.58
CA GLY A 6 34.44 25.66 49.46
C GLY A 6 33.74 24.29 49.51
N TYR A 7 33.44 23.77 48.33
CA TYR A 7 33.01 22.39 48.10
C TYR A 7 33.91 21.76 47.04
N GLU A 8 34.52 20.62 47.40
CA GLU A 8 35.25 19.74 46.49
C GLU A 8 34.33 19.14 45.42
N PRO A 9 34.79 18.96 44.17
CA PRO A 9 34.03 18.25 43.15
C PRO A 9 34.26 16.74 43.23
N THR A 10 33.24 15.99 43.63
CA THR A 10 33.17 14.54 43.44
C THR A 10 32.83 14.21 41.99
N THR A 11 33.70 13.40 41.37
CA THR A 11 33.58 12.89 40.00
C THR A 11 32.37 11.96 39.85
N VAL A 12 31.36 12.39 39.08
CA VAL A 12 30.25 11.54 38.65
C VAL A 12 30.51 11.04 37.22
N ASN A 13 30.67 9.72 37.10
CA ASN A 13 30.82 9.00 35.84
C ASN A 13 29.62 9.25 34.92
N ARG A 14 29.87 9.88 33.77
CA ARG A 14 28.92 9.99 32.65
C ARG A 14 28.84 8.63 31.94
N MET A 15 27.77 7.87 32.20
CA MET A 15 27.38 6.76 31.33
C MET A 15 26.76 7.33 30.05
N SER A 16 27.49 7.17 28.94
CA SER A 16 27.00 7.39 27.58
C SER A 16 26.01 6.29 27.22
N GLY A 17 24.73 6.64 27.09
CA GLY A 17 23.69 5.75 26.58
C GLY A 17 23.74 5.68 25.06
N ASN A 18 24.41 4.68 24.51
CA ASN A 18 24.17 4.24 23.14
C ASN A 18 22.88 3.43 23.10
N THR A 19 21.82 4.00 22.52
CA THR A 19 20.59 3.27 22.19
C THR A 19 20.85 2.37 20.97
N VAL A 20 21.36 1.17 21.22
CA VAL A 20 21.26 0.06 20.25
C VAL A 20 19.85 -0.50 20.40
N VAL A 21 19.02 -0.26 19.39
CA VAL A 21 17.69 -0.86 19.28
C VAL A 21 17.90 -2.35 19.00
N GLU A 22 17.81 -3.17 20.05
CA GLU A 22 17.76 -4.63 19.94
C GLU A 22 16.44 -5.06 19.30
N ASP A 23 16.56 -5.74 18.16
CA ASP A 23 15.51 -6.48 17.47
C ASP A 23 15.01 -7.61 18.40
N PRO A 24 13.69 -7.83 18.59
CA PRO A 24 13.22 -8.88 19.49
C PRO A 24 13.47 -10.25 18.84
N GLY A 25 14.65 -10.81 19.16
CA GLY A 25 15.02 -12.17 18.85
C GLY A 25 14.11 -13.15 19.60
N ILE A 26 13.29 -13.86 18.84
CA ILE A 26 12.56 -15.05 19.30
C ILE A 26 13.60 -16.03 19.90
N PRO A 27 13.37 -16.59 21.11
CA PRO A 27 14.36 -17.44 21.76
C PRO A 27 14.47 -18.75 20.98
N LEU A 28 15.58 -18.90 20.23
CA LEU A 28 15.96 -20.19 19.66
C LEU A 28 16.52 -21.05 20.78
N VAL A 29 15.90 -22.23 20.92
CA VAL A 29 16.21 -23.29 21.88
C VAL A 29 17.72 -23.57 21.96
N SER A 30 18.17 -23.77 23.20
CA SER A 30 19.53 -24.11 23.63
C SER A 30 20.32 -24.98 22.64
N ARG A 31 21.48 -24.48 22.20
CA ARG A 31 22.51 -25.26 21.51
C ARG A 31 23.16 -26.22 22.51
N GLY A 32 22.61 -27.42 22.62
CA GLY A 32 23.30 -28.59 23.15
C GLY A 32 24.08 -29.29 22.05
N ASN A 33 25.40 -29.38 22.23
CA ASN A 33 26.39 -30.19 21.51
C ASN A 33 25.86 -31.25 20.51
N GLY A 34 26.32 -31.16 19.26
CA GLY A 34 26.26 -32.24 18.28
C GLY A 34 27.28 -32.03 17.18
N LYS A 35 28.37 -32.80 17.21
CA LYS A 35 29.53 -32.74 16.33
C LYS A 35 29.14 -32.96 14.85
N TYR A 36 29.86 -32.27 13.97
CA TYR A 36 30.00 -32.65 12.56
C TYR A 36 30.49 -34.10 12.47
N SER A 37 29.80 -34.97 11.72
CA SER A 37 30.43 -36.14 11.10
C SER A 37 30.18 -36.11 9.59
N LYS A 38 31.23 -35.72 8.88
CA LYS A 38 31.47 -36.05 7.49
C LYS A 38 32.05 -37.48 7.44
N TYR A 39 31.95 -38.10 6.27
CA TYR A 39 32.56 -39.36 5.79
C TYR A 39 31.59 -40.54 5.62
N MET A 40 31.51 -41.00 4.37
CA MET A 40 31.13 -42.35 3.97
C MET A 40 32.26 -43.32 4.34
N GLU A 41 31.92 -44.51 4.83
CA GLU A 41 32.25 -45.82 4.24
C GLU A 41 31.59 -46.96 5.04
N ASP A 42 31.50 -48.12 4.38
CA ASP A 42 30.77 -49.37 4.67
C ASP A 42 30.85 -49.92 6.11
N ASP A 43 29.78 -50.59 6.58
CA ASP A 43 29.72 -52.05 6.56
C ASP A 43 28.41 -52.63 7.13
N THR A 44 28.10 -53.84 6.68
CA THR A 44 26.85 -54.57 6.96
C THR A 44 26.97 -55.39 8.26
N GLN A 45 25.94 -55.32 9.13
CA GLN A 45 25.34 -56.41 9.93
C GLN A 45 25.05 -56.12 11.42
N SER A 46 23.79 -56.47 11.76
CA SER A 46 23.29 -57.07 13.02
C SER A 46 22.91 -56.20 14.23
N SER A 47 21.58 -56.11 14.42
CA SER A 47 20.81 -56.48 15.62
C SER A 47 21.13 -55.87 16.99
N SER A 48 20.23 -55.03 17.52
CA SER A 48 19.37 -55.36 18.69
C SER A 48 18.57 -54.16 19.21
N THR A 49 17.37 -54.49 19.69
CA THR A 49 16.27 -53.66 20.18
C THR A 49 16.59 -52.88 21.46
N THR A 50 16.19 -51.61 21.55
CA THR A 50 15.65 -50.98 22.79
C THR A 50 14.76 -49.78 22.43
N THR A 51 13.50 -49.89 22.81
CA THR A 51 12.45 -48.87 22.68
C THR A 51 12.69 -47.72 23.65
N THR A 52 13.03 -46.52 23.15
CA THR A 52 12.81 -45.27 23.90
C THR A 52 12.66 -44.09 22.94
N THR A 53 11.41 -43.63 22.78
CA THR A 53 10.98 -42.25 22.50
C THR A 53 11.97 -41.34 21.76
N ASN A 54 11.99 -41.37 20.42
CA ASN A 54 12.76 -40.39 19.63
C ASN A 54 12.09 -40.02 18.29
N VAL A 55 10.77 -39.78 18.30
CA VAL A 55 10.01 -39.45 17.07
C VAL A 55 9.76 -37.93 16.91
N MET A 56 10.03 -37.10 17.93
CA MET A 56 9.85 -35.64 17.78
C MET A 56 11.08 -34.91 17.24
N THR A 57 12.30 -35.40 17.43
CA THR A 57 13.53 -34.68 17.03
C THR A 57 13.63 -34.49 15.52
N SER A 58 13.33 -35.53 14.71
CA SER A 58 13.43 -35.44 13.25
C SER A 58 12.45 -34.42 12.62
N LYS A 59 11.26 -34.23 13.21
CA LYS A 59 10.25 -33.32 12.65
C LYS A 59 10.60 -31.85 12.89
N PHE A 60 11.14 -31.53 14.08
CA PHE A 60 11.59 -30.17 14.42
C PHE A 60 12.89 -29.79 13.71
N ASP A 61 13.79 -30.74 13.47
CA ASP A 61 15.01 -30.53 12.68
C ASP A 61 14.68 -30.20 11.22
N ASN A 62 13.69 -30.89 10.65
CA ASN A 62 13.19 -30.63 9.29
C ASN A 62 12.53 -29.24 9.17
N ILE A 63 11.78 -28.78 10.18
CA ILE A 63 11.16 -27.45 10.17
C ILE A 63 12.22 -26.35 10.28
N SER A 64 13.19 -26.51 11.18
CA SER A 64 14.29 -25.56 11.38
C SER A 64 15.17 -25.42 10.14
N TYR A 65 15.50 -26.56 9.50
CA TYR A 65 16.19 -26.58 8.21
C TYR A 65 15.42 -25.83 7.12
N ARG A 66 14.10 -26.07 7.00
CA ARG A 66 13.26 -25.40 6.00
C ARG A 66 13.15 -23.89 6.22
N LEU A 67 13.02 -23.46 7.48
CA LEU A 67 13.01 -22.04 7.83
C LEU A 67 14.35 -21.36 7.49
N SER A 68 15.46 -22.02 7.79
CA SER A 68 16.80 -21.56 7.43
C SER A 68 16.98 -21.45 5.91
N ARG A 69 16.60 -22.51 5.17
CA ARG A 69 16.63 -22.54 3.70
C ARG A 69 15.75 -21.45 3.10
N ARG A 70 14.54 -21.24 3.61
CA ARG A 70 13.63 -20.16 3.18
C ARG A 70 14.27 -18.79 3.38
N LYS A 71 14.87 -18.52 4.54
CA LYS A 71 15.58 -17.25 4.82
C LYS A 71 16.74 -17.03 3.85
N GLN A 72 17.47 -18.09 3.51
CA GLN A 72 18.57 -18.02 2.54
C GLN A 72 18.05 -17.76 1.11
N LEU A 73 16.97 -18.42 0.69
CA LEU A 73 16.33 -18.19 -0.61
C LEU A 73 15.79 -16.76 -0.76
N LEU A 74 15.23 -16.17 0.30
CA LEU A 74 14.81 -14.77 0.29
C LEU A 74 16.01 -13.83 0.10
N ARG A 75 17.15 -14.09 0.75
CA ARG A 75 18.39 -13.32 0.54
C ARG A 75 18.90 -13.44 -0.89
N TYR A 76 18.96 -14.65 -1.44
CA TYR A 76 19.35 -14.85 -2.84
C TYR A 76 18.41 -14.12 -3.80
N ARG A 77 17.10 -14.16 -3.55
CA ARG A 77 16.14 -13.43 -4.36
C ARG A 77 16.38 -11.92 -4.35
N THR A 78 16.69 -11.34 -3.19
CA THR A 78 17.06 -9.91 -3.11
C THR A 78 18.33 -9.62 -3.93
N ILE A 79 19.36 -10.47 -3.84
CA ILE A 79 20.60 -10.32 -4.61
C ILE A 79 20.33 -10.40 -6.12
N VAL A 80 19.53 -11.36 -6.57
CA VAL A 80 19.18 -11.51 -7.99
C VAL A 80 18.42 -10.28 -8.49
N VAL A 81 17.47 -9.74 -7.71
CA VAL A 81 16.72 -8.53 -8.07
C VAL A 81 17.64 -7.30 -8.12
N ASN A 82 18.69 -7.22 -7.30
CA ASN A 82 19.70 -6.17 -7.41
C ASN A 82 20.44 -6.25 -8.75
N PHE A 83 20.85 -7.45 -9.16
CA PHE A 83 21.48 -7.64 -10.47
C PHE A 83 20.53 -7.32 -11.62
N GLU A 84 19.27 -7.76 -11.56
CA GLU A 84 18.24 -7.39 -12.55
C GLU A 84 18.13 -5.87 -12.70
N PHE A 85 17.99 -5.16 -11.58
CA PHE A 85 17.88 -3.70 -11.58
C PHE A 85 19.14 -3.03 -12.13
N SER A 86 20.33 -3.44 -11.67
CA SER A 86 21.60 -2.86 -12.10
C SER A 86 21.85 -3.05 -13.60
N PHE A 87 21.61 -4.25 -14.15
CA PHE A 87 21.81 -4.50 -15.58
C PHE A 87 20.74 -3.83 -16.44
N ALA A 88 19.49 -3.76 -15.98
CA ALA A 88 18.45 -3.00 -16.66
C ALA A 88 18.78 -1.51 -16.72
N LEU A 89 19.20 -0.93 -15.60
CA LEU A 89 19.61 0.48 -15.53
C LEU A 89 20.82 0.76 -16.41
N LEU A 90 21.85 -0.08 -16.34
CA LEU A 90 23.03 0.04 -17.20
C LEU A 90 22.65 0.02 -18.68
N GLY A 91 21.80 -0.92 -19.10
CA GLY A 91 21.32 -1.00 -20.47
C GLY A 91 20.57 0.27 -20.91
N ILE A 92 19.64 0.76 -20.09
CA ILE A 92 18.89 2.00 -20.39
C ILE A 92 19.85 3.19 -20.51
N VAL A 93 20.78 3.36 -19.56
CA VAL A 93 21.74 4.48 -19.59
C VAL A 93 22.62 4.42 -20.83
N LEU A 94 23.16 3.25 -21.19
CA LEU A 94 23.96 3.10 -22.39
C LEU A 94 23.15 3.39 -23.67
N MET A 95 21.89 2.97 -23.71
CA MET A 95 20.98 3.26 -24.82
C MET A 95 20.68 4.77 -24.93
N LEU A 96 20.42 5.45 -23.81
CA LEU A 96 20.22 6.90 -23.79
C LEU A 96 21.47 7.65 -24.26
N ILE A 97 22.66 7.24 -23.80
CA ILE A 97 23.93 7.84 -24.22
C ILE A 97 24.14 7.65 -25.73
N GLU A 98 23.92 6.45 -26.27
CA GLU A 98 24.05 6.19 -27.71
C GLU A 98 23.09 7.06 -28.53
N THR A 99 21.85 7.18 -28.07
CA THR A 99 20.80 7.94 -28.77
C THR A 99 21.07 9.44 -28.73
N GLU A 100 21.48 10.00 -27.59
CA GLU A 100 21.82 11.43 -27.48
C GLU A 100 23.10 11.78 -28.27
N LEU A 101 24.11 10.92 -28.26
CA LEU A 101 25.33 11.13 -29.06
C LEU A 101 25.05 11.08 -30.57
N PHE A 102 24.09 10.25 -30.98
CA PHE A 102 23.60 10.23 -32.37
C PHE A 102 22.88 11.53 -32.73
N PHE A 103 21.97 12.01 -31.87
CA PHE A 103 21.21 13.24 -32.13
C PHE A 103 22.07 14.51 -32.14
N GLN A 104 23.14 14.56 -31.33
CA GLN A 104 24.11 15.66 -31.36
C GLN A 104 25.03 15.63 -32.59
N GLY A 105 24.94 14.60 -33.44
CA GLY A 105 25.77 14.45 -34.64
C GLY A 105 27.23 14.06 -34.34
N VAL A 106 27.55 13.68 -33.10
CA VAL A 106 28.91 13.28 -32.69
C VAL A 106 29.24 11.87 -33.19
N ILE A 107 28.23 11.00 -33.26
CA ILE A 107 28.38 9.59 -33.65
C ILE A 107 27.45 9.26 -34.82
N SER A 108 27.99 8.68 -35.89
CA SER A 108 27.19 8.03 -36.94
C SER A 108 26.86 6.58 -36.56
N LYS A 109 25.74 6.04 -37.04
CA LYS A 109 25.30 4.67 -36.69
C LYS A 109 26.30 3.57 -37.10
N SER A 110 27.10 3.82 -38.13
CA SER A 110 28.17 2.93 -38.61
C SER A 110 29.50 3.11 -37.89
N SER A 111 29.64 4.10 -37.01
CA SER A 111 30.86 4.34 -36.24
C SER A 111 31.17 3.18 -35.29
N VAL A 112 32.46 2.91 -35.10
CA VAL A 112 32.96 1.93 -34.12
C VAL A 112 32.41 2.23 -32.73
N ALA A 113 32.26 3.51 -32.36
CA ALA A 113 31.71 3.90 -31.06
C ALA A 113 30.25 3.44 -30.87
N SER A 114 29.40 3.57 -31.90
CA SER A 114 28.02 3.07 -31.90
C SER A 114 27.97 1.54 -31.76
N ILE A 115 28.83 0.84 -32.49
CA ILE A 115 28.91 -0.63 -32.45
C ILE A 115 29.34 -1.12 -31.06
N VAL A 116 30.32 -0.47 -30.44
CA VAL A 116 30.79 -0.80 -29.08
C VAL A 116 29.69 -0.57 -28.06
N LEU A 117 29.02 0.59 -28.09
CA LEU A 117 27.91 0.90 -27.18
C LEU A 117 26.76 -0.10 -27.32
N LYS A 118 26.33 -0.42 -28.55
CA LYS A 118 25.29 -1.43 -28.81
C LYS A 118 25.72 -2.84 -28.37
N SER A 119 27.00 -3.20 -28.54
CA SER A 119 27.52 -4.48 -28.05
C SER A 119 27.50 -4.56 -26.52
N CYS A 120 27.84 -3.45 -25.83
CA CYS A 120 27.70 -3.36 -24.37
C CYS A 120 26.23 -3.45 -23.93
N ILE A 121 25.31 -2.84 -24.68
CA ILE A 121 23.87 -2.98 -24.45
C ILE A 121 23.48 -4.45 -24.55
N THR A 122 23.78 -5.14 -25.65
CA THR A 122 23.49 -6.57 -25.84
C THR A 122 24.11 -7.44 -24.74
N LEU A 123 25.35 -7.17 -24.32
CA LEU A 123 25.96 -7.90 -23.22
C LEU A 123 25.19 -7.70 -21.90
N SER A 124 24.78 -6.46 -21.60
CA SER A 124 23.95 -6.17 -20.42
C SER A 124 22.58 -6.85 -20.47
N THR A 125 21.99 -7.00 -21.66
CA THR A 125 20.69 -7.69 -21.82
C THR A 125 20.82 -9.19 -21.57
N VAL A 126 21.91 -9.82 -22.00
CA VAL A 126 22.17 -11.25 -21.73
C VAL A 126 22.28 -11.50 -20.22
N PHE A 127 23.04 -10.67 -19.50
CA PHE A 127 23.13 -10.78 -18.03
C PHE A 127 21.79 -10.50 -17.34
N LEU A 128 21.02 -9.53 -17.85
CA LEU A 128 19.66 -9.27 -17.37
C LEU A 128 18.74 -10.50 -17.54
N LEU A 129 18.76 -11.15 -18.70
CA LEU A 129 17.94 -12.34 -18.95
C LEU A 129 18.30 -13.50 -18.02
N ILE A 130 19.59 -13.72 -17.75
CA ILE A 130 20.06 -14.71 -16.78
C ILE A 130 19.51 -14.37 -15.38
N ALA A 131 19.56 -13.10 -14.98
CA ALA A 131 19.01 -12.66 -13.69
C ALA A 131 17.49 -12.86 -13.61
N VAL A 132 16.74 -12.56 -14.68
CA VAL A 132 15.28 -12.80 -14.77
C VAL A 132 14.94 -14.28 -14.60
N VAL A 133 15.67 -15.17 -15.25
CA VAL A 133 15.50 -16.62 -15.05
C VAL A 133 15.82 -16.99 -13.60
N GLY A 134 16.91 -16.48 -13.03
CA GLY A 134 17.28 -16.69 -11.62
C GLY A 134 16.20 -16.23 -10.64
N TYR A 135 15.50 -15.13 -10.91
CA TYR A 135 14.39 -14.65 -10.09
C TYR A 135 13.21 -15.61 -10.09
N HIS A 136 12.85 -16.16 -11.25
CA HIS A 136 11.77 -17.14 -11.34
C HIS A 136 12.15 -18.49 -10.72
N VAL A 137 13.40 -18.94 -10.89
CA VAL A 137 13.93 -20.15 -10.25
C VAL A 137 13.87 -20.03 -8.72
N THR A 138 14.38 -18.92 -8.16
CA THR A 138 14.31 -18.68 -6.71
C THR A 138 12.88 -18.58 -6.20
N GLY A 139 11.95 -18.04 -7.01
CA GLY A 139 10.51 -18.03 -6.72
C GLY A 139 9.89 -19.43 -6.66
N ILE A 140 10.22 -20.31 -7.61
CA ILE A 140 9.74 -21.71 -7.64
C ILE A 140 10.32 -22.48 -6.45
N GLN A 141 11.62 -22.32 -6.14
CA GLN A 141 12.26 -22.94 -4.98
C GLN A 141 11.64 -22.49 -3.65
N LEU A 142 11.23 -21.23 -3.55
CA LEU A 142 10.51 -20.71 -2.38
C LEU A 142 9.13 -21.39 -2.25
N CYS A 143 8.40 -21.52 -3.35
CA CYS A 143 7.10 -22.22 -3.39
C CYS A 143 7.23 -23.70 -2.98
N MET A 144 8.26 -24.39 -3.48
CA MET A 144 8.57 -25.77 -3.08
C MET A 144 8.87 -25.86 -1.59
N THR A 145 9.69 -24.95 -1.07
CA THR A 145 10.08 -24.93 0.35
C THR A 145 8.89 -24.64 1.27
N ASP A 146 7.95 -23.80 0.85
CA ASP A 146 6.75 -23.47 1.61
C ASP A 146 5.74 -24.63 1.64
N ASN A 147 5.56 -25.33 0.51
CA ASN A 147 4.61 -26.44 0.39
C ASN A 147 5.22 -27.82 0.70
N SER A 148 6.50 -27.91 1.03
CA SER A 148 7.22 -29.17 1.28
C SER A 148 7.27 -30.09 0.04
N LEU A 149 7.40 -29.49 -1.14
CA LEU A 149 7.45 -30.22 -2.41
C LEU A 149 8.90 -30.59 -2.76
N GLU A 150 9.12 -31.83 -3.18
CA GLU A 150 10.42 -32.32 -3.67
C GLU A 150 10.59 -32.05 -5.17
N ASP A 151 9.49 -32.11 -5.93
CA ASP A 151 9.47 -31.87 -7.38
C ASP A 151 9.04 -30.44 -7.73
N TRP A 152 9.87 -29.74 -8.50
CA TRP A 152 9.58 -28.38 -8.96
C TRP A 152 8.39 -28.30 -9.92
N ARG A 153 8.13 -29.39 -10.66
CA ARG A 153 7.00 -29.49 -11.61
C ARG A 153 5.66 -29.31 -10.92
N LEU A 154 5.54 -29.78 -9.68
CA LEU A 154 4.31 -29.66 -8.89
C LEU A 154 4.10 -28.25 -8.33
N ALA A 155 5.18 -27.45 -8.23
CA ALA A 155 5.12 -26.06 -7.79
C ALA A 155 4.76 -25.08 -8.92
N VAL A 156 4.87 -25.51 -10.18
CA VAL A 156 4.62 -24.67 -11.37
C VAL A 156 3.20 -24.89 -11.88
N THR A 157 2.39 -23.82 -11.88
CA THR A 157 1.03 -23.86 -12.43
C THR A 157 1.03 -23.56 -13.92
N PHE A 158 0.61 -24.54 -14.72
CA PHE A 158 0.35 -24.36 -16.15
C PHE A 158 -1.06 -23.76 -16.37
N PRO A 159 -1.26 -22.83 -17.33
CA PRO A 159 -0.28 -22.21 -18.25
C PRO A 159 0.33 -20.90 -17.74
N TRP A 160 -0.24 -20.31 -16.68
CA TRP A 160 0.02 -18.93 -16.27
C TRP A 160 1.46 -18.64 -15.87
N THR A 161 2.14 -19.59 -15.21
CA THR A 161 3.54 -19.39 -14.79
C THR A 161 4.48 -19.27 -15.99
N TYR A 162 4.31 -20.13 -17.00
CA TYR A 162 5.11 -20.09 -18.21
C TYR A 162 4.83 -18.84 -19.04
N LEU A 163 3.56 -18.45 -19.19
CA LEU A 163 3.20 -17.23 -19.90
C LEU A 163 3.80 -15.98 -19.26
N LYS A 164 3.82 -15.92 -17.92
CA LYS A 164 4.43 -14.82 -17.18
C LYS A 164 5.94 -14.74 -17.40
N ILE A 165 6.65 -15.87 -17.32
CA ILE A 165 8.09 -15.94 -17.57
C ILE A 165 8.39 -15.53 -19.02
N LEU A 166 7.64 -16.08 -19.97
CA LEU A 166 7.80 -15.78 -21.39
C LEU A 166 7.61 -14.28 -21.66
N LEU A 167 6.54 -13.68 -21.14
CA LEU A 167 6.29 -12.25 -21.30
C LEU A 167 7.41 -11.40 -20.70
N GLU A 168 7.89 -11.73 -19.51
CA GLU A 168 8.99 -11.00 -18.86
C GLU A 168 10.29 -11.09 -19.70
N LEU A 169 10.60 -12.27 -20.23
CA LEU A 169 11.73 -12.48 -21.13
C LEU A 169 11.55 -11.73 -22.47
N CYS A 170 10.35 -11.74 -23.05
CA CYS A 170 10.04 -11.00 -24.29
C CYS A 170 10.19 -9.48 -24.11
N VAL A 171 9.83 -8.93 -22.94
CA VAL A 171 10.07 -7.50 -22.68
C VAL A 171 11.56 -7.22 -22.47
N CYS A 172 12.28 -8.10 -21.76
CA CYS A 172 13.70 -7.92 -21.46
C CYS A 172 14.65 -8.22 -22.62
N ILE A 173 14.23 -8.99 -23.64
CA ILE A 173 15.06 -9.29 -24.81
C ILE A 173 15.08 -8.14 -25.81
N ILE A 174 14.07 -7.26 -25.83
CA ILE A 174 14.01 -6.14 -26.79
C ILE A 174 15.10 -5.12 -26.45
N HIS A 175 16.02 -4.88 -27.38
CA HIS A 175 17.08 -3.87 -27.32
C HIS A 175 17.60 -3.55 -28.73
N PRO A 176 18.24 -2.38 -28.93
CA PRO A 176 18.94 -2.10 -30.18
C PRO A 176 20.16 -3.03 -30.34
N ILE A 177 20.10 -3.92 -31.33
CA ILE A 177 21.15 -4.89 -31.63
C ILE A 177 22.27 -4.18 -32.42
N PRO A 178 23.57 -4.54 -32.22
CA PRO A 178 24.65 -4.03 -33.04
C PRO A 178 24.41 -4.31 -34.53
N GLY A 179 24.27 -3.24 -35.31
CA GLY A 179 23.93 -3.28 -36.72
C GLY A 179 23.11 -2.05 -37.12
N ASN A 180 23.03 -1.77 -38.41
CA ASN A 180 22.11 -0.76 -38.95
C ASN A 180 21.05 -1.50 -39.78
N ILE A 181 19.90 -1.76 -39.17
CA ILE A 181 18.76 -2.38 -39.84
C ILE A 181 17.76 -1.27 -40.14
N THR A 182 17.62 -0.94 -41.42
CA THR A 182 16.65 0.04 -41.92
C THR A 182 15.43 -0.69 -42.50
N ILE A 183 14.24 -0.16 -42.24
CA ILE A 183 13.00 -0.60 -42.90
C ILE A 183 12.51 0.55 -43.76
N SER A 184 12.12 0.26 -44.99
CA SER A 184 11.40 1.20 -45.85
C SER A 184 9.96 1.32 -45.34
N ALA A 185 9.64 2.43 -44.69
CA ALA A 185 8.29 2.78 -44.29
C ALA A 185 7.70 3.76 -45.32
N VAL A 186 6.40 3.69 -45.56
CA VAL A 186 5.70 4.67 -46.41
C VAL A 186 5.32 5.85 -45.52
N ASP A 187 5.73 7.05 -45.87
CA ASP A 187 5.33 8.29 -45.18
C ASP A 187 3.81 8.47 -45.23
N PRO A 188 3.22 9.21 -44.28
CA PRO A 188 1.82 9.66 -44.38
C PRO A 188 1.50 10.42 -45.70
N ASP A 189 2.53 10.99 -46.33
CA ASP A 189 2.47 11.67 -47.64
C ASP A 189 2.67 10.74 -48.84
N GLY A 190 2.79 9.42 -48.61
CA GLY A 190 2.89 8.39 -49.66
C GLY A 190 4.30 8.17 -50.24
N LYS A 191 5.35 8.80 -49.69
CA LYS A 191 6.74 8.62 -50.15
C LYS A 191 7.44 7.52 -49.35
N PRO A 192 8.19 6.59 -49.99
CA PRO A 192 8.97 5.60 -49.26
C PRO A 192 10.19 6.28 -48.61
N LYS A 193 10.35 6.11 -47.29
CA LYS A 193 11.45 6.64 -46.50
C LYS A 193 12.08 5.52 -45.67
N GLU A 194 13.41 5.45 -45.67
CA GLU A 194 14.13 4.47 -44.85
C GLU A 194 14.25 4.98 -43.41
N VAL A 195 13.65 4.25 -42.47
CA VAL A 195 13.70 4.56 -41.04
C VAL A 195 14.41 3.41 -40.31
N SER A 196 15.35 3.73 -39.43
CA SER A 196 16.04 2.73 -38.62
C SER A 196 15.12 2.16 -37.54
N ILE A 197 15.08 0.84 -37.39
CA ILE A 197 14.28 0.14 -36.35
C ILE A 197 14.78 0.49 -34.94
N ASP A 198 16.02 0.96 -34.82
CA ASP A 198 16.65 1.40 -33.59
C ASP A 198 15.77 2.32 -32.73
N ALA A 199 15.00 3.22 -33.35
CA ALA A 199 14.10 4.13 -32.63
C ALA A 199 13.04 3.36 -31.84
N ILE A 200 12.37 2.40 -32.49
CA ILE A 200 11.31 1.59 -31.89
C ILE A 200 11.91 0.66 -30.84
N LEU A 201 13.05 0.02 -31.12
CA LEU A 201 13.71 -0.87 -30.17
C LEU A 201 14.20 -0.13 -28.92
N SER A 202 14.68 1.11 -29.07
CA SER A 202 15.13 1.95 -27.95
C SER A 202 13.96 2.41 -27.08
N ILE A 203 12.83 2.77 -27.69
CA ILE A 203 11.59 3.09 -26.94
C ILE A 203 11.07 1.86 -26.21
N LEU A 204 11.00 0.69 -26.86
CA LEU A 204 10.55 -0.55 -26.22
C LEU A 204 11.49 -1.01 -25.11
N MET A 205 12.78 -0.68 -25.18
CA MET A 205 13.74 -0.95 -24.11
C MET A 205 13.40 -0.21 -22.81
N LEU A 206 12.72 0.94 -22.87
CA LEU A 206 12.24 1.67 -21.68
C LEU A 206 11.13 0.95 -20.92
N LEU A 207 10.46 -0.04 -21.52
CA LEU A 207 9.51 -0.88 -20.78
C LEU A 207 10.18 -1.50 -19.55
N ARG A 208 11.49 -1.76 -19.58
CA ARG A 208 12.29 -2.30 -18.46
C ARG A 208 12.24 -1.43 -17.18
N VAL A 209 11.77 -0.19 -17.24
CA VAL A 209 11.52 0.65 -16.05
C VAL A 209 10.55 -0.02 -15.06
N TYR A 210 9.71 -0.98 -15.48
CA TYR A 210 8.88 -1.76 -14.53
C TYR A 210 9.72 -2.52 -13.48
N LEU A 211 10.98 -2.85 -13.78
CA LEU A 211 11.90 -3.52 -12.86
C LEU A 211 12.27 -2.64 -11.65
N ILE A 212 12.16 -1.32 -11.77
CA ILE A 212 12.33 -0.39 -10.64
C ILE A 212 11.24 -0.63 -9.59
N SER A 213 9.98 -0.78 -10.03
CA SER A 213 8.86 -1.11 -9.14
C SER A 213 9.06 -2.47 -8.46
N LYS A 214 9.61 -3.46 -9.19
CA LYS A 214 9.94 -4.78 -8.65
C LYS A 214 11.05 -4.68 -7.58
N PHE A 215 12.11 -3.93 -7.87
CA PHE A 215 13.22 -3.65 -6.95
C PHE A 215 12.72 -3.00 -5.65
N MET A 216 11.90 -1.96 -5.77
CA MET A 216 11.30 -1.26 -4.62
C MET A 216 10.47 -2.20 -3.75
N VAL A 217 9.63 -3.03 -4.38
CA VAL A 217 8.74 -3.96 -3.66
C VAL A 217 9.52 -5.03 -2.89
N VAL A 218 10.59 -5.57 -3.45
CA VAL A 218 11.41 -6.62 -2.81
C VAL A 218 12.24 -6.07 -1.63
N HIS A 219 12.65 -4.81 -1.68
CA HIS A 219 13.37 -4.14 -0.59
C HIS A 219 12.45 -3.55 0.49
N SER A 220 11.13 -3.56 0.26
CA SER A 220 10.18 -3.09 1.25
C SER A 220 10.22 -3.97 2.50
N LYS A 221 10.41 -3.33 3.67
CA LYS A 221 10.39 -3.99 4.98
C LYS A 221 9.10 -4.78 5.22
N LEU A 222 8.02 -4.42 4.52
CA LEU A 222 6.73 -5.10 4.59
C LEU A 222 6.79 -6.55 4.08
N LEU A 223 7.64 -6.85 3.09
CA LEU A 223 7.82 -8.21 2.57
C LEU A 223 8.77 -9.05 3.44
N THR A 224 9.81 -8.40 3.99
CA THR A 224 10.91 -9.07 4.67
C THR A 224 10.68 -9.27 6.17
N SER A 225 9.78 -8.50 6.79
CA SER A 225 9.52 -8.57 8.22
C SER A 225 8.85 -9.89 8.61
N THR A 226 9.46 -10.61 9.55
CA THR A 226 8.93 -11.88 10.08
C THR A 226 7.58 -11.66 10.77
N ALA A 227 7.42 -10.54 11.48
CA ALA A 227 6.16 -10.18 12.13
C ALA A 227 5.01 -9.95 11.13
N THR A 228 5.30 -9.35 9.97
CA THR A 228 4.29 -9.17 8.91
C THR A 228 3.91 -10.51 8.28
N GLN A 229 4.87 -11.41 8.09
CA GLN A 229 4.61 -12.75 7.57
C GLN A 229 3.79 -13.60 8.54
N SER A 230 4.07 -13.53 9.85
CA SER A 230 3.29 -14.24 10.87
C SER A 230 1.86 -13.69 10.96
N LEU A 231 1.69 -12.36 10.93
CA LEU A 231 0.37 -11.73 10.92
C LEU A 231 -0.43 -12.09 9.66
N GLY A 232 0.23 -12.16 8.50
CA GLY A 232 -0.36 -12.63 7.26
C GLY A 232 -0.85 -14.08 7.36
N ALA A 233 -0.04 -14.98 7.93
CA ALA A 233 -0.43 -16.37 8.15
C ALA A 233 -1.63 -16.52 9.11
N LEU A 234 -1.64 -15.77 10.21
CA LEU A 234 -2.76 -15.75 11.17
C LEU A 234 -4.07 -15.29 10.51
N ASN A 235 -3.99 -14.31 9.61
CA ASN A 235 -5.14 -13.79 8.88
C ASN A 235 -5.42 -14.52 7.55
N LYS A 236 -4.68 -15.60 7.24
CA LYS A 236 -4.76 -16.34 5.96
C LYS A 236 -4.53 -15.47 4.72
N VAL A 237 -3.75 -14.39 4.85
CA VAL A 237 -3.36 -13.49 3.75
C VAL A 237 -1.95 -13.83 3.28
N LYS A 238 -1.81 -14.13 1.99
CA LYS A 238 -0.50 -14.35 1.35
C LYS A 238 0.18 -12.99 1.11
N ILE A 239 1.29 -12.74 1.82
CA ILE A 239 2.11 -11.52 1.66
C ILE A 239 2.92 -11.64 0.35
N ASN A 240 2.31 -11.20 -0.75
CA ASN A 240 2.90 -11.20 -2.10
C ASN A 240 3.39 -9.79 -2.50
N SER A 241 4.17 -9.70 -3.57
CA SER A 241 4.58 -8.41 -4.15
C SER A 241 3.40 -7.50 -4.54
N THR A 242 2.28 -8.08 -4.97
CA THR A 242 1.04 -7.35 -5.28
C THR A 242 0.38 -6.77 -4.03
N PHE A 243 0.45 -7.46 -2.90
CA PHE A 243 -0.01 -6.94 -1.61
C PHE A 243 0.85 -5.74 -1.19
N VAL A 244 2.17 -5.86 -1.31
CA VAL A 244 3.09 -4.77 -0.97
C VAL A 244 2.87 -3.55 -1.84
N PHE A 245 2.70 -3.75 -3.15
CA PHE A 245 2.38 -2.64 -4.06
C PHE A 245 1.07 -1.94 -3.66
N LYS A 246 0.01 -2.71 -3.39
CA LYS A 246 -1.27 -2.15 -2.89
C LYS A 246 -1.11 -1.41 -1.56
N ALA A 247 -0.32 -1.95 -0.64
CA ALA A 247 -0.07 -1.34 0.66
C ALA A 247 0.75 -0.05 0.56
N LEU A 248 1.77 -0.01 -0.31
CA LEU A 248 2.54 1.21 -0.59
C LEU A 248 1.65 2.30 -1.20
N MET A 249 0.86 1.93 -2.23
CA MET A 249 -0.12 2.83 -2.85
C MET A 249 -1.13 3.36 -1.85
N SER A 250 -1.56 2.54 -0.87
CA SER A 250 -2.49 2.99 0.18
C SER A 250 -1.83 3.86 1.24
N SER A 251 -0.53 3.67 1.52
CA SER A 251 0.17 4.38 2.61
C SER A 251 0.53 5.80 2.19
N MET A 252 1.07 5.98 0.98
CA MET A 252 1.47 7.29 0.44
C MET A 252 0.94 7.47 -1.01
N PRO A 253 -0.39 7.52 -1.20
CA PRO A 253 -0.99 7.53 -2.54
C PRO A 253 -0.57 8.76 -3.37
N GLY A 254 -0.57 9.95 -2.76
CA GLY A 254 -0.26 11.20 -3.46
C GLY A 254 1.19 11.28 -3.95
N THR A 255 2.15 10.97 -3.08
CA THR A 255 3.58 11.00 -3.43
C THR A 255 3.91 10.01 -4.54
N ILE A 256 3.42 8.77 -4.43
CA ILE A 256 3.69 7.74 -5.45
C ILE A 256 3.05 8.13 -6.79
N LEU A 257 1.83 8.66 -6.77
CA LEU A 257 1.13 9.07 -7.99
C LEU A 257 1.82 10.25 -8.68
N ILE A 258 2.32 11.24 -7.94
CA ILE A 258 3.10 12.36 -8.49
C ILE A 258 4.40 11.86 -9.12
N VAL A 259 5.12 10.94 -8.46
CA VAL A 259 6.35 10.34 -9.00
C VAL A 259 6.07 9.57 -10.29
N ILE A 260 4.99 8.79 -10.34
CA ILE A 260 4.57 8.06 -11.56
C ILE A 260 4.20 9.05 -12.67
N MET A 261 3.45 10.11 -12.36
CA MET A 261 3.07 11.14 -13.33
C MET A 261 4.30 11.82 -13.95
N LEU A 262 5.25 12.27 -13.13
CA LEU A 262 6.49 12.89 -13.61
C LEU A 262 7.33 11.92 -14.43
N ALA A 263 7.43 10.65 -14.01
CA ALA A 263 8.16 9.63 -14.75
C ALA A 263 7.53 9.35 -16.13
N ILE A 264 6.20 9.24 -16.21
CA ILE A 264 5.48 9.03 -17.48
C ILE A 264 5.70 10.22 -18.42
N LEU A 265 5.65 11.45 -17.91
CA LEU A 265 5.91 12.64 -18.72
C LEU A 265 7.32 12.62 -19.30
N VAL A 266 8.35 12.45 -18.46
CA VAL A 266 9.76 12.44 -18.92
C VAL A 266 10.02 11.30 -19.93
N VAL A 267 9.53 10.10 -19.64
CA VAL A 267 9.69 8.93 -20.52
C VAL A 267 9.01 9.15 -21.88
N ASN A 268 7.76 9.63 -21.88
CA ASN A 268 7.03 9.88 -23.13
C ASN A 268 7.59 11.07 -23.91
N SER A 269 8.11 12.11 -23.25
CA SER A 269 8.81 13.23 -23.90
C SER A 269 10.06 12.75 -24.62
N TRP A 270 10.88 11.92 -23.97
CA TRP A 270 12.04 11.33 -24.62
C TRP A 270 11.65 10.36 -25.76
N ALA A 271 10.59 9.56 -25.58
CA ALA A 271 10.10 8.66 -26.62
C ALA A 271 9.56 9.43 -27.84
N MET A 272 8.83 10.52 -27.63
CA MET A 272 8.33 11.41 -28.68
C MET A 272 9.48 12.01 -29.47
N ARG A 273 10.45 12.62 -28.77
CA ARG A 273 11.68 13.17 -29.37
C ARG A 273 12.38 12.11 -30.21
N THR A 274 12.50 10.89 -29.69
CA THR A 274 13.13 9.79 -30.41
C THR A 274 12.36 9.45 -31.69
N CYS A 275 11.05 9.29 -31.65
CA CYS A 275 10.27 9.02 -32.87
C CYS A 275 10.45 10.12 -33.94
N GLU A 276 10.34 11.40 -33.55
CA GLU A 276 10.38 12.52 -34.50
C GLU A 276 11.81 12.85 -34.98
N ALA A 277 12.83 12.73 -34.13
CA ALA A 277 14.23 13.00 -34.51
C ALA A 277 14.79 11.93 -35.48
N TYR A 278 14.39 10.67 -35.35
CA TYR A 278 14.73 9.63 -36.34
C TYR A 278 13.95 9.79 -37.64
N TYR A 279 12.77 10.39 -37.60
CA TYR A 279 11.96 10.68 -38.78
C TYR A 279 12.49 11.91 -39.53
N HIS A 280 12.70 13.04 -38.85
CA HIS A 280 13.23 14.29 -39.40
C HIS A 280 14.55 14.64 -38.69
N PRO A 281 15.71 14.28 -39.25
CA PRO A 281 17.02 14.54 -38.64
C PRO A 281 17.46 16.02 -38.73
N ASP A 282 16.52 16.97 -38.70
CA ASP A 282 16.81 18.39 -38.68
C ASP A 282 17.10 18.86 -37.23
N PRO A 283 18.31 19.38 -36.95
CA PRO A 283 18.70 19.78 -35.60
C PRO A 283 17.95 21.01 -35.06
N LYS A 284 17.21 21.74 -35.91
CA LYS A 284 16.43 22.92 -35.52
C LYS A 284 14.99 22.64 -35.12
N ASN A 285 14.46 21.43 -35.40
CA ASN A 285 13.05 21.10 -35.20
C ASN A 285 12.81 20.10 -34.05
N SER A 286 13.86 19.58 -33.39
CA SER A 286 13.78 18.51 -32.38
C SER A 286 14.25 18.95 -30.98
N ASP A 287 13.80 20.11 -30.54
CA ASP A 287 14.04 20.61 -29.19
C ASP A 287 13.28 19.76 -28.15
N PHE A 288 14.01 19.19 -27.18
CA PHE A 288 13.43 18.40 -26.09
C PHE A 288 12.31 19.13 -25.33
N PHE A 289 12.41 20.45 -25.20
CA PHE A 289 11.39 21.26 -24.53
C PHE A 289 10.07 21.34 -25.31
N ASN A 290 10.12 21.30 -26.64
CA ASN A 290 8.93 21.29 -27.49
C ASN A 290 8.19 19.95 -27.39
N ASP A 291 8.94 18.85 -27.39
CA ASP A 291 8.37 17.50 -27.16
C ASP A 291 7.81 17.37 -25.73
N MET A 292 8.48 17.96 -24.74
CA MET A 292 7.99 18.00 -23.36
C MET A 292 6.70 18.79 -23.23
N TRP A 293 6.61 19.96 -23.87
CA TRP A 293 5.39 20.76 -23.95
C TRP A 293 4.25 19.96 -24.59
N MET A 294 4.48 19.38 -25.76
CA MET A 294 3.49 18.60 -26.50
C MET A 294 2.98 17.40 -25.69
N ILE A 295 3.87 16.66 -25.03
CA ILE A 295 3.49 15.52 -24.19
C ILE A 295 2.72 15.98 -22.95
N ALA A 296 3.09 17.10 -22.31
CA ALA A 296 2.36 17.63 -21.17
C ALA A 296 0.91 18.04 -21.53
N ILE A 297 0.71 18.76 -22.63
CA ILE A 297 -0.64 19.16 -23.08
C ILE A 297 -1.48 17.96 -23.53
N THR A 298 -0.84 16.92 -24.09
CA THR A 298 -1.50 15.68 -24.50
C THR A 298 -1.90 14.85 -23.28
N PHE A 299 -1.02 14.74 -22.29
CA PHE A 299 -1.25 14.03 -21.04
C PHE A 299 -2.40 14.66 -20.24
N LEU A 300 -2.48 16.00 -20.23
CA LEU A 300 -3.56 16.75 -19.61
C LEU A 300 -4.82 16.82 -20.48
N THR A 301 -4.84 16.18 -21.65
CA THR A 301 -5.97 16.16 -22.60
C THR A 301 -6.41 17.55 -23.08
N VAL A 302 -5.50 18.52 -23.14
CA VAL A 302 -5.76 19.89 -23.64
C VAL A 302 -5.65 19.95 -25.16
N GLY A 303 -4.49 19.55 -25.70
CA GLY A 303 -4.26 19.44 -27.15
C GLY A 303 -4.45 20.74 -27.95
N TYR A 304 -3.60 21.75 -27.74
CA TYR A 304 -3.66 23.03 -28.49
C TYR A 304 -3.46 22.88 -30.01
N GLY A 305 -2.68 21.87 -30.44
CA GLY A 305 -2.43 21.60 -31.86
C GLY A 305 -1.39 22.50 -32.52
N ASP A 306 -0.62 23.24 -31.71
CA ASP A 306 0.54 24.03 -32.12
C ASP A 306 1.72 23.15 -32.56
N ILE A 307 1.93 22.03 -31.88
CA ILE A 307 2.94 21.01 -32.21
C ILE A 307 2.24 19.64 -32.27
N TYR A 308 2.52 18.87 -33.33
CA TYR A 308 1.90 17.57 -33.56
C TYR A 308 2.90 16.56 -34.16
N PRO A 309 2.72 15.24 -33.94
CA PRO A 309 3.66 14.25 -34.40
C PRO A 309 3.40 13.91 -35.87
N ASN A 310 4.45 13.92 -36.67
CA ASN A 310 4.36 13.56 -38.09
C ASN A 310 4.57 12.06 -38.29
N SER A 311 5.40 11.44 -37.46
CA SER A 311 5.72 10.01 -37.57
C SER A 311 4.59 9.11 -37.03
N TYR A 312 4.43 7.91 -37.61
CA TYR A 312 3.51 6.90 -37.07
C TYR A 312 3.88 6.48 -35.64
N CYS A 313 5.19 6.42 -35.34
CA CYS A 313 5.73 6.17 -34.01
C CYS A 313 5.27 7.24 -33.02
N GLY A 314 5.42 8.52 -33.35
CA GLY A 314 5.00 9.65 -32.51
C GLY A 314 3.49 9.69 -32.31
N ARG A 315 2.70 9.38 -33.35
CA ARG A 315 1.24 9.23 -33.22
C ARG A 315 0.82 8.11 -32.26
N PHE A 316 1.55 6.99 -32.25
CA PHE A 316 1.30 5.94 -31.27
C PHE A 316 1.66 6.40 -29.84
N VAL A 317 2.80 7.08 -29.68
CA VAL A 317 3.23 7.63 -28.38
C VAL A 317 2.23 8.66 -27.86
N SER A 318 1.66 9.53 -28.71
CA SER A 318 0.67 10.52 -28.27
C SER A 318 -0.63 9.88 -27.81
N VAL A 319 -1.14 8.87 -28.53
CA VAL A 319 -2.33 8.11 -28.10
C VAL A 319 -2.08 7.37 -26.79
N ALA A 320 -0.93 6.71 -26.65
CA ALA A 320 -0.55 6.03 -25.42
C ALA A 320 -0.43 7.00 -24.24
N THR A 321 0.16 8.18 -24.47
CA THR A 321 0.29 9.26 -23.48
C THR A 321 -1.08 9.76 -23.03
N GLY A 322 -2.02 10.00 -23.96
CA GLY A 322 -3.38 10.42 -23.62
C GLY A 322 -4.11 9.37 -22.77
N LEU A 323 -4.00 8.08 -23.12
CA LEU A 323 -4.61 7.00 -22.34
C LEU A 323 -4.02 6.91 -20.92
N MET A 324 -2.69 7.02 -20.80
CA MET A 324 -2.01 7.04 -19.49
C MET A 324 -2.38 8.30 -18.67
N GLY A 325 -2.54 9.46 -19.33
CA GLY A 325 -2.98 10.71 -18.71
C GLY A 325 -4.38 10.62 -18.12
N VAL A 326 -5.34 10.09 -18.88
CA VAL A 326 -6.71 9.85 -18.39
C VAL A 326 -6.72 8.86 -17.21
N GLY A 327 -5.92 7.78 -17.28
CA GLY A 327 -5.83 6.82 -16.18
C GLY A 327 -5.24 7.40 -14.90
N THR A 328 -4.17 8.20 -15.01
CA THR A 328 -3.50 8.82 -13.86
C THR A 328 -4.31 9.97 -13.25
N THR A 329 -4.98 10.78 -14.06
CA THR A 329 -5.89 11.83 -13.57
C THR A 329 -7.09 11.24 -12.84
N ALA A 330 -7.67 10.14 -13.33
CA ALA A 330 -8.74 9.42 -12.62
C ALA A 330 -8.29 8.91 -11.24
N LEU A 331 -7.09 8.32 -11.17
CA LEU A 331 -6.50 7.90 -9.89
C LEU A 331 -6.20 9.09 -8.96
N LEU A 332 -5.73 10.21 -9.50
CA LEU A 332 -5.48 11.42 -8.72
C LEU A 332 -6.78 11.93 -8.08
N VAL A 333 -7.87 12.00 -8.84
CA VAL A 333 -9.19 12.40 -8.33
C VAL A 333 -9.66 11.46 -7.21
N ALA A 334 -9.50 10.15 -7.38
CA ALA A 334 -9.86 9.18 -6.33
C ALA A 334 -9.04 9.38 -5.04
N VAL A 335 -7.73 9.63 -5.17
CA VAL A 335 -6.86 9.90 -4.02
C VAL A 335 -7.20 11.22 -3.35
N LEU A 336 -7.46 12.28 -4.13
CA LEU A 336 -7.87 13.58 -3.61
C LEU A 336 -9.20 13.47 -2.87
N ALA A 337 -10.19 12.74 -3.40
CA ALA A 337 -11.46 12.51 -2.73
C ALA A 337 -11.27 11.83 -1.37
N GLN A 338 -10.42 10.79 -1.29
CA GLN A 338 -10.14 10.10 -0.03
C GLN A 338 -9.36 10.98 0.97
N LYS A 339 -8.48 11.87 0.49
CA LYS A 339 -7.73 12.81 1.35
C LYS A 339 -8.56 14.00 1.81
N LEU A 340 -9.59 14.38 1.06
CA LEU A 340 -10.56 15.39 1.43
C LEU A 340 -11.66 14.82 2.34
N GLU A 341 -11.79 13.50 2.44
CA GLU A 341 -12.67 12.87 3.40
C GLU A 341 -12.18 13.19 4.82
N GLN A 342 -13.02 13.89 5.58
CA GLN A 342 -12.70 14.28 6.95
C GLN A 342 -12.50 13.05 7.84
N SER A 343 -11.51 13.11 8.71
CA SER A 343 -11.32 12.08 9.72
C SER A 343 -12.53 12.00 10.66
N ARG A 344 -12.72 10.86 11.31
CA ARG A 344 -13.82 10.65 12.27
C ARG A 344 -13.83 11.71 13.39
N ALA A 345 -12.65 12.11 13.87
CA ALA A 345 -12.51 13.11 14.91
C ALA A 345 -12.88 14.52 14.39
N GLU A 346 -12.41 14.90 13.21
CA GLU A 346 -12.75 16.18 12.59
C GLU A 346 -14.25 16.29 12.31
N LYS A 347 -14.87 15.21 11.79
CA LYS A 347 -16.31 15.16 11.54
C LYS A 347 -17.12 15.31 12.83
N TYR A 348 -16.65 14.70 13.93
CA TYR A 348 -17.27 14.88 15.25
C TYR A 348 -17.19 16.33 15.72
N VAL A 349 -16.01 16.94 15.67
CA VAL A 349 -15.81 18.35 16.07
C VAL A 349 -16.65 19.27 15.20
N HIS A 350 -16.67 19.07 13.88
CA HIS A 350 -17.49 19.83 12.94
C HIS A 350 -18.98 19.74 13.32
N ASN A 351 -19.51 18.53 13.51
CA ASN A 351 -20.90 18.33 13.89
C ASN A 351 -21.24 18.96 15.25
N PHE A 352 -20.32 18.91 16.22
CA PHE A 352 -20.50 19.55 17.51
C PHE A 352 -20.59 21.07 17.40
N VAL A 353 -19.66 21.68 16.66
CA VAL A 353 -19.63 23.14 16.43
C VAL A 353 -20.88 23.60 15.68
N THR A 354 -21.27 22.91 14.61
CA THR A 354 -22.50 23.25 13.86
C THR A 354 -23.74 23.15 14.74
N ARG A 355 -23.86 22.12 15.59
CA ARG A 355 -24.97 22.01 16.56
C ARG A 355 -25.01 23.17 17.56
N ALA A 356 -23.85 23.61 18.06
CA ALA A 356 -23.76 24.73 18.97
C ALA A 356 -24.16 26.06 18.30
N GLN A 357 -23.76 26.26 17.04
CA GLN A 357 -24.16 27.42 16.24
C GLN A 357 -25.67 27.44 15.98
N LEU A 358 -26.26 26.33 15.54
CA LEU A 358 -27.70 26.22 15.30
C LEU A 358 -28.52 26.46 16.58
N ASP A 359 -28.03 26.01 17.74
CA ASP A 359 -28.69 26.32 19.01
C ASP A 359 -28.66 27.81 19.35
N LYS A 360 -27.54 28.50 19.04
CA LYS A 360 -27.42 29.94 19.22
C LYS A 360 -28.36 30.68 18.27
N GLU A 361 -28.40 30.31 17.00
CA GLU A 361 -29.31 30.89 16.01
C GLU A 361 -30.77 30.68 16.39
N ARG A 362 -31.13 29.47 16.81
CA ARG A 362 -32.48 29.17 17.29
C ARG A 362 -32.87 30.05 18.48
N LYS A 363 -31.96 30.27 19.43
CA LYS A 363 -32.19 31.14 20.60
C LYS A 363 -32.37 32.61 20.18
N ILE A 364 -31.54 33.11 19.26
CA ILE A 364 -31.65 34.48 18.72
C ILE A 364 -32.97 34.65 17.97
N ALA A 365 -33.29 33.72 17.07
CA ALA A 365 -34.54 33.73 16.31
C ALA A 365 -35.76 33.66 17.25
N ALA A 366 -35.72 32.81 18.28
CA ALA A 366 -36.77 32.75 19.31
C ALA A 366 -36.92 34.10 20.04
N ALA A 367 -35.83 34.75 20.45
CA ALA A 367 -35.89 36.07 21.07
C ALA A 367 -36.50 37.12 20.13
N ASP A 368 -36.15 37.11 18.85
CA ASP A 368 -36.73 38.00 17.84
C ASP A 368 -38.22 37.71 17.59
N THR A 369 -38.66 36.44 17.57
CA THR A 369 -40.10 36.12 17.46
C THR A 369 -40.88 36.73 18.63
N ILE A 370 -40.40 36.55 19.86
CA ILE A 370 -41.03 37.11 21.06
C ILE A 370 -41.05 38.64 20.99
N LYS A 371 -39.93 39.26 20.60
CA LYS A 371 -39.81 40.72 20.41
C LYS A 371 -40.82 41.27 19.41
N TYR A 372 -40.96 40.66 18.24
CA TYR A 372 -41.91 41.13 17.22
C TYR A 372 -43.36 40.87 17.61
N VAL A 373 -43.67 39.75 18.28
CA VAL A 373 -45.00 39.49 18.85
C VAL A 373 -45.37 40.54 19.89
N LEU A 374 -44.47 40.85 20.82
CA LEU A 374 -44.70 41.88 21.85
C LEU A 374 -44.88 43.27 21.24
N GLN A 375 -44.10 43.63 20.22
CA GLN A 375 -44.26 44.90 19.51
C GLN A 375 -45.62 45.00 18.80
N LEU A 376 -46.05 43.93 18.12
CA LEU A 376 -47.37 43.86 17.49
C LEU A 376 -48.50 43.93 18.54
N TRP A 377 -48.37 43.23 19.65
CA TRP A 377 -49.34 43.27 20.74
C TRP A 377 -49.44 44.65 21.40
N ARG A 378 -48.29 45.29 21.67
CA ARG A 378 -48.24 46.65 22.24
C ARG A 378 -48.87 47.68 21.30
N MET A 379 -48.63 47.58 19.99
CA MET A 379 -49.29 48.42 18.98
C MET A 379 -50.81 48.25 18.99
N LYS A 380 -51.29 47.01 19.10
CA LYS A 380 -52.74 46.71 19.21
C LYS A 380 -53.32 47.31 20.50
N LYS A 381 -52.63 47.16 21.64
CA LYS A 381 -53.07 47.70 22.93
C LYS A 381 -53.13 49.23 22.95
N ASN A 382 -52.15 49.90 22.34
CA ASN A 382 -52.09 51.37 22.29
C ASN A 382 -52.96 51.98 21.17
N ASN A 383 -53.74 51.18 20.42
CA ASN A 383 -54.50 51.63 19.26
C ASN A 383 -53.66 52.42 18.22
N GLU A 384 -52.38 52.07 18.05
CA GLU A 384 -51.50 52.70 17.04
C GLU A 384 -51.95 52.32 15.62
N ASN A 385 -52.45 53.29 14.85
CA ASN A 385 -53.03 53.04 13.52
C ASN A 385 -52.02 53.17 12.36
N ASN A 386 -50.77 52.70 12.54
CA ASN A 386 -49.73 52.77 11.52
C ASN A 386 -49.63 51.44 10.72
N SER A 387 -50.38 51.36 9.61
CA SER A 387 -50.49 50.15 8.77
C SER A 387 -49.15 49.69 8.18
N ARG A 388 -48.30 50.60 7.70
CA ARG A 388 -46.98 50.26 7.12
C ARG A 388 -46.06 49.60 8.15
N LYS A 389 -45.99 50.16 9.36
CA LYS A 389 -45.17 49.63 10.46
C LYS A 389 -45.61 48.22 10.87
N ARG A 390 -46.92 47.98 10.91
CA ARG A 390 -47.54 46.68 11.23
C ARG A 390 -47.15 45.60 10.21
N ILE A 391 -47.27 45.89 8.91
CA ILE A 391 -46.92 44.95 7.85
C ILE A 391 -45.43 44.59 7.92
N ARG A 392 -44.56 45.59 8.13
CA ARG A 392 -43.11 45.36 8.27
C ARG A 392 -42.77 44.48 9.49
N LEU A 393 -43.43 44.72 10.63
CA LEU A 393 -43.25 43.90 11.83
C LEU A 393 -43.74 42.46 11.63
N HIS A 394 -44.86 42.29 10.92
CA HIS A 394 -45.41 40.97 10.63
C HIS A 394 -44.49 40.18 9.69
N GLY A 395 -43.93 40.83 8.66
CA GLY A 395 -42.91 40.23 7.79
C GLY A 395 -41.66 39.79 8.56
N LYS A 396 -41.16 40.63 9.47
CA LYS A 396 -40.03 40.29 10.34
C LYS A 396 -40.33 39.14 11.31
N LEU A 397 -41.56 39.07 11.83
CA LEU A 397 -42.01 37.96 12.66
C LEU A 397 -42.00 36.65 11.88
N LEU A 398 -42.55 36.63 10.67
CA LEU A 398 -42.56 35.44 9.82
C LEU A 398 -41.14 34.97 9.49
N GLN A 399 -40.23 35.91 9.20
CA GLN A 399 -38.82 35.61 8.97
C GLN A 399 -38.16 34.97 10.21
N ALA A 400 -38.40 35.52 11.40
CA ALA A 400 -37.86 34.96 12.65
C ALA A 400 -38.44 33.56 12.97
N ILE A 401 -39.72 33.32 12.69
CA ILE A 401 -40.35 31.99 12.86
C ILE A 401 -39.75 30.99 11.87
N ALA A 402 -39.55 31.39 10.62
CA ALA A 402 -38.93 30.54 9.59
C ALA A 402 -37.50 30.15 10.00
N ALA A 403 -36.66 31.13 10.34
CA ALA A 403 -35.29 30.89 10.79
C ALA A 403 -35.22 29.98 12.02
N MET A 404 -36.12 30.15 13.00
CA MET A 404 -36.19 29.28 14.17
C MET A 404 -36.55 27.83 13.81
N LYS A 405 -37.48 27.62 12.88
CA LYS A 405 -37.88 26.29 12.41
C LYS A 405 -36.78 25.63 11.59
N GLU A 406 -36.12 26.38 10.72
CA GLU A 406 -34.99 25.93 9.91
C GLU A 406 -33.84 25.45 10.79
N ALA A 407 -33.39 26.28 11.75
CA ALA A 407 -32.33 25.90 12.69
C ALA A 407 -32.69 24.66 13.53
N LYS A 408 -33.98 24.49 13.88
CA LYS A 408 -34.46 23.27 14.57
C LYS A 408 -34.36 22.03 13.68
N ASN A 409 -34.84 22.12 12.44
CA ASN A 409 -34.87 21.00 11.51
C ASN A 409 -33.45 20.58 11.10
N GLU A 410 -32.57 21.55 10.83
CA GLU A 410 -31.17 21.29 10.51
C GLU A 410 -30.41 20.67 11.68
N LYS A 411 -30.67 21.12 12.92
CA LYS A 411 -30.08 20.47 14.10
C LYS A 411 -30.54 19.01 14.24
N ALA A 412 -31.78 18.70 13.88
CA ALA A 412 -32.32 17.34 13.93
C ALA A 412 -31.67 16.43 12.88
N SER A 413 -31.43 16.91 11.65
CA SER A 413 -30.75 16.12 10.60
C SER A 413 -29.29 15.81 10.94
N ILE A 414 -28.58 16.74 11.58
CA ILE A 414 -27.24 16.49 12.12
C ILE A 414 -27.30 15.49 13.29
N GLY A 415 -28.41 15.53 14.06
CA GLY A 415 -28.81 14.52 15.03
C GLY A 415 -28.57 13.12 14.51
N GLU A 416 -29.36 12.73 13.52
CA GLU A 416 -29.41 11.39 12.94
C GLU A 416 -28.06 10.94 12.33
N THR A 417 -27.29 11.85 11.74
CA THR A 417 -26.00 11.51 11.11
C THR A 417 -24.82 11.33 12.06
N ALA A 418 -24.86 11.93 13.26
CA ALA A 418 -23.78 11.76 14.26
C ALA A 418 -24.09 10.68 15.32
N ILE A 419 -25.34 10.20 15.37
CA ILE A 419 -25.82 9.28 16.42
C ILE A 419 -25.21 7.89 16.29
N GLY A 420 -25.03 7.34 15.08
CA GLY A 420 -24.65 5.93 14.91
C GLY A 420 -23.40 5.49 15.69
N PHE A 421 -22.37 6.33 15.82
CA PHE A 421 -21.13 5.93 16.50
C PHE A 421 -21.16 6.08 18.02
N ILE A 422 -21.82 7.12 18.54
CA ILE A 422 -21.98 7.31 19.99
C ILE A 422 -22.96 6.26 20.51
N GLU A 423 -23.98 5.94 19.73
CA GLU A 423 -24.94 4.90 20.05
C GLU A 423 -24.31 3.51 20.03
N ILE A 424 -23.39 3.21 19.10
CA ILE A 424 -22.60 1.96 19.17
C ILE A 424 -21.74 1.93 20.43
N ALA A 425 -20.98 2.98 20.72
CA ALA A 425 -20.13 3.02 21.92
C ALA A 425 -20.95 2.92 23.21
N LYS A 426 -22.09 3.61 23.25
CA LYS A 426 -23.04 3.53 24.35
C LYS A 426 -23.66 2.14 24.45
N SER A 427 -24.06 1.52 23.34
CA SER A 427 -24.60 0.16 23.33
C SER A 427 -23.58 -0.87 23.82
N VAL A 428 -22.29 -0.67 23.52
CA VAL A 428 -21.22 -1.54 24.04
C VAL A 428 -21.10 -1.38 25.55
N ASN A 429 -21.14 -0.14 26.07
CA ASN A 429 -21.15 0.09 27.51
C ASN A 429 -22.42 -0.48 28.17
N ASP A 430 -23.60 -0.26 27.58
CA ASP A 430 -24.87 -0.81 28.07
C ASP A 430 -24.81 -2.36 28.10
N ILE A 431 -24.17 -3.00 27.10
CA ILE A 431 -23.94 -4.45 27.08
C ILE A 431 -23.00 -4.88 28.21
N VAL A 432 -21.93 -4.12 28.49
CA VAL A 432 -21.01 -4.40 29.60
C VAL A 432 -21.75 -4.33 30.93
N ASP A 433 -22.53 -3.28 31.16
CA ASP A 433 -23.31 -3.09 32.40
C ASP A 433 -24.35 -4.21 32.59
N VAL A 434 -25.05 -4.59 31.50
CA VAL A 434 -25.99 -5.73 31.52
C VAL A 434 -25.24 -7.04 31.80
N SER A 435 -24.06 -7.24 31.23
CA SER A 435 -23.25 -8.44 31.48
C SER A 435 -22.78 -8.52 32.94
N GLU A 436 -22.42 -7.41 33.56
CA GLU A 436 -22.04 -7.36 34.98
C GLU A 436 -23.23 -7.71 35.88
N SER A 437 -24.40 -7.10 35.63
CA SER A 437 -25.62 -7.42 36.40
C SER A 437 -26.08 -8.88 36.23
N LEU A 438 -25.89 -9.46 35.04
CA LEU A 438 -26.18 -10.87 34.78
C LEU A 438 -25.20 -11.78 35.56
N GLN A 439 -23.93 -11.41 35.62
CA GLN A 439 -22.91 -12.15 36.36
C GLN A 439 -23.16 -12.11 37.88
N GLU A 440 -23.60 -10.96 38.40
CA GLU A 440 -24.02 -10.82 39.80
C GLU A 440 -25.23 -11.72 40.09
N SER A 441 -26.27 -11.68 39.24
CA SER A 441 -27.45 -12.53 39.36
C SER A 441 -27.11 -14.03 39.30
N GLN A 442 -26.18 -14.43 38.42
CA GLN A 442 -25.68 -15.81 38.36
C GLN A 442 -24.93 -16.21 39.64
N SER A 443 -24.17 -15.30 40.24
CA SER A 443 -23.46 -15.57 41.48
C SER A 443 -24.43 -15.79 42.65
N GLU A 444 -25.49 -14.98 42.74
CA GLU A 444 -26.53 -15.14 43.75
C GLU A 444 -27.29 -16.46 43.56
N LEU A 445 -27.66 -16.80 42.32
CA LEU A 445 -28.29 -18.08 41.99
C LEU A 445 -27.40 -19.28 42.37
N LYS A 446 -26.09 -19.19 42.14
CA LYS A 446 -25.15 -20.23 42.57
C LYS A 446 -25.13 -20.38 44.09
N MET A 447 -25.11 -19.28 44.84
CA MET A 447 -25.18 -19.34 46.31
C MET A 447 -26.46 -20.03 46.78
N LYS A 448 -27.62 -19.65 46.23
CA LYS A 448 -28.89 -20.30 46.55
C LYS A 448 -28.91 -21.78 46.16
N MET A 449 -28.31 -22.14 45.04
CA MET A 449 -28.18 -23.55 44.63
C MET A 449 -27.31 -24.34 45.62
N THR A 450 -26.19 -23.77 46.08
CA THR A 450 -25.34 -24.43 47.09
C THR A 450 -26.04 -24.58 48.44
N GLU A 451 -26.86 -23.60 48.80
CA GLU A 451 -27.69 -23.67 49.99
C GLU A 451 -28.72 -24.80 49.85
N ILE A 452 -29.44 -24.87 48.72
CA ILE A 452 -30.38 -25.96 48.43
C ILE A 452 -29.68 -27.33 48.47
N ASP A 453 -28.53 -27.49 47.81
CA ASP A 453 -27.75 -28.72 47.85
C ASP A 453 -27.37 -29.13 49.27
N SER A 454 -27.03 -28.16 50.14
CA SER A 454 -26.74 -28.43 51.54
C SER A 454 -27.97 -28.91 52.31
N THR A 455 -29.14 -28.31 52.05
CA THR A 455 -30.41 -28.73 52.68
C THR A 455 -30.85 -30.12 52.19
N ILE A 456 -30.63 -30.44 50.91
CA ILE A 456 -30.93 -31.77 50.36
C ILE A 456 -30.03 -32.82 51.00
N LYS A 457 -28.72 -32.54 51.17
CA LYS A 457 -27.80 -33.44 51.87
C LYS A 457 -28.21 -33.65 53.33
N ASP A 458 -28.59 -32.60 54.03
CA ASP A 458 -29.10 -32.72 55.41
C ASP A 458 -30.35 -33.61 55.47
N LEU A 459 -31.32 -33.40 54.56
CA LEU A 459 -32.50 -34.26 54.45
C LEU A 459 -32.16 -35.71 54.13
N GLN A 460 -31.21 -35.97 53.23
CA GLN A 460 -30.73 -37.33 52.94
C GLN A 460 -30.13 -37.98 54.19
N THR A 461 -29.24 -37.28 54.91
CA THR A 461 -28.65 -37.83 56.15
C THR A 461 -29.69 -38.13 57.22
N LYS A 462 -30.73 -37.29 57.35
CA LYS A 462 -31.85 -37.52 58.26
C LYS A 462 -32.69 -38.74 57.83
N MET A 463 -32.97 -38.90 56.54
CA MET A 463 -33.63 -40.10 56.03
C MET A 463 -32.81 -41.38 56.28
N ASP A 464 -31.50 -41.34 56.04
CA ASP A 464 -30.62 -42.49 56.27
C ASP A 464 -30.56 -42.85 57.77
N ALA A 465 -30.55 -41.83 58.65
CA ALA A 465 -30.64 -42.03 60.10
C ALA A 465 -31.98 -42.68 60.51
N ILE A 466 -33.10 -42.27 59.88
CA ILE A 466 -34.41 -42.90 60.09
C ILE A 466 -34.42 -44.34 59.57
N TYR A 467 -33.91 -44.57 58.35
CA TYR A 467 -33.83 -45.90 57.75
C TYR A 467 -33.00 -46.87 58.62
N THR A 468 -31.82 -46.43 59.08
CA THR A 468 -30.97 -47.24 59.98
C THR A 468 -31.62 -47.49 61.35
N ALA A 469 -32.40 -46.56 61.89
CA ALA A 469 -33.15 -46.76 63.12
C ALA A 469 -34.31 -47.77 62.96
N VAL A 470 -34.95 -47.82 61.79
CA VAL A 470 -36.03 -48.76 61.48
C VAL A 470 -35.51 -50.17 61.21
N VAL A 471 -34.38 -50.31 60.50
CA VAL A 471 -33.78 -51.62 60.14
C VAL A 471 -33.06 -52.31 61.31
N ARG A 472 -32.70 -51.57 62.38
CA ARG A 472 -32.08 -52.12 63.61
C ARG A 472 -33.06 -52.63 64.66
N ARG A 473 -34.38 -52.55 64.40
CA ARG A 473 -35.42 -53.26 65.17
C ARG A 473 -35.74 -54.58 64.49
#